data_AF-X0P9N2-F1
#
_entry.id   AF-X0P9N2-F1
#
_cell.length_a   1.000
_cell.length_b   1.000
_cell.length_c   1.000
_cell.angle_alpha   90.00
_cell.angle_beta   90.00
_cell.angle_gamma   90.00
#
_symmetry.space_group_name_H-M   'P 1'
#
loop_
_entity.id
_entity.type
_entity.pdbx_description
1 polymer ?
#
loop_
_entity_poly.entity_id
_entity_poly.type
_entity_poly.pdbx_seq_one_letter_code
_entity_poly.pdbx_strand_id
1 'polypeptide(L)'
;MAQKKNFKLPKWIRDTLQAVVMIAVLMAVYNFFGPMIFPNGSFFPWWTFPYSVLAALLVVGAWNLAARKFRMISQQLKDEEAAKRRHEEQLQEQLRRQGAAQERTEAQKRRSRNQSKQQSR
;
A
#
# COMPACT_ATOMS: atom_id res chain seq x y z
N MET A 1 -10.96 27.76 -31.42
CA MET A 1 -10.53 27.94 -30.01
C MET A 1 -9.84 26.66 -29.55
N ALA A 2 -8.52 26.68 -29.38
CA ALA A 2 -7.75 25.48 -29.01
C ALA A 2 -8.10 25.05 -27.57
N GLN A 3 -8.56 23.82 -27.40
CA GLN A 3 -8.88 23.28 -26.09
C GLN A 3 -7.61 23.22 -25.22
N LYS A 4 -7.62 23.92 -24.08
CA LYS A 4 -6.56 23.82 -23.06
C LYS A 4 -6.53 22.39 -22.53
N LYS A 5 -5.60 21.59 -23.03
CA LYS A 5 -5.28 20.27 -22.48
C LYS A 5 -4.71 20.48 -21.08
N ASN A 6 -5.54 20.30 -20.06
CA ASN A 6 -5.13 20.37 -18.65
C ASN A 6 -4.12 19.24 -18.38
N PHE A 7 -2.83 19.57 -18.45
CA PHE A 7 -1.74 18.70 -18.04
C PHE A 7 -1.85 18.47 -16.52
N LYS A 8 -2.51 17.38 -16.13
CA LYS A 8 -2.51 16.93 -14.74
C LYS A 8 -1.14 16.33 -14.46
N LEU A 9 -0.25 17.12 -13.86
CA LEU A 9 1.01 16.62 -13.33
C LEU A 9 0.73 15.48 -12.34
N PRO A 10 1.51 14.39 -12.36
CA PRO A 10 1.43 13.33 -11.37
C PRO A 10 1.52 13.92 -9.95
N LYS A 11 0.69 13.40 -9.03
CA LYS A 11 0.60 13.91 -7.66
C LYS A 11 1.97 14.02 -6.97
N TRP A 12 2.85 13.03 -7.19
CA TRP A 12 4.20 13.04 -6.65
C TRP A 12 5.06 14.22 -7.13
N ILE A 13 4.95 14.64 -8.40
CA ILE A 13 5.68 15.79 -8.92
C ILE A 13 5.16 17.07 -8.27
N ARG A 14 3.83 17.21 -8.18
CA ARG A 14 3.21 18.37 -7.56
C ARG A 14 3.60 18.51 -6.09
N ASP A 15 3.55 17.42 -5.32
CA ASP A 15 3.93 17.41 -3.91
C ASP A 15 5.41 17.76 -3.73
N THR A 16 6.28 17.23 -4.60
CA THR A 16 7.72 17.55 -4.59
C THR A 16 7.96 19.02 -4.93
N LEU A 17 7.28 19.56 -5.94
CA LEU A 17 7.40 20.96 -6.34
C LEU A 17 6.91 21.89 -5.22
N GLN A 18 5.82 21.52 -4.53
CA GLN A 18 5.30 22.28 -3.40
C GLN A 18 6.30 22.29 -2.22
N ALA A 19 6.91 21.16 -1.90
CA ALA A 19 7.95 21.09 -0.87
C ALA A 19 9.18 21.93 -1.24
N VAL A 20 9.61 21.87 -2.50
CA VAL A 20 10.70 22.69 -3.03
C VAL A 20 10.38 24.18 -2.92
N VAL A 21 9.15 24.59 -3.28
CA VAL A 21 8.72 25.99 -3.16
C VAL A 21 8.69 26.43 -1.69
N MET A 22 8.24 25.59 -0.76
CA MET A 22 8.32 25.92 0.67
C MET A 22 9.76 26.11 1.15
N ILE A 23 10.67 25.22 0.75
CA ILE A 23 12.10 25.33 1.10
C ILE A 23 12.70 26.59 0.47
N ALA A 24 12.33 26.92 -0.78
CA ALA A 24 12.76 28.13 -1.46
C ALA A 24 12.32 29.38 -0.69
N VAL A 25 11.06 29.43 -0.25
CA VAL A 25 10.53 30.54 0.56
C VAL A 25 11.26 30.63 1.90
N LEU A 26 11.54 29.50 2.55
CA LEU A 26 12.29 29.47 3.80
C LEU A 26 13.71 30.03 3.63
N MET A 27 14.41 29.61 2.56
CA MET A 27 15.74 30.12 2.20
C MET A 27 15.70 31.60 1.81
N ALA A 28 14.64 32.06 1.14
CA ALA A 28 14.40 33.47 0.85
C ALA A 28 14.34 34.30 2.14
N VAL A 29 13.53 33.84 3.09
CA VAL A 29 13.40 34.47 4.41
C VAL A 29 14.75 34.47 5.14
N TYR A 30 15.47 33.34 5.15
CA TYR A 30 16.79 33.26 5.77
C TYR A 30 17.78 34.24 5.12
N ASN A 31 17.80 34.37 3.80
CA ASN A 31 18.72 35.27 3.13
C ASN A 31 18.34 36.76 3.28
N PHE A 32 17.06 37.07 3.47
CA PHE A 32 16.59 38.45 3.62
C PHE A 32 16.69 38.95 5.06
N PHE A 33 16.36 38.11 6.04
CA PHE A 33 16.45 38.43 7.48
C PHE A 33 17.77 38.00 8.11
N GLY A 34 18.50 37.07 7.51
CA GLY A 34 19.81 36.61 7.98
C GLY A 34 20.83 37.74 8.14
N PRO A 35 20.98 38.68 7.19
CA PRO A 35 21.90 39.82 7.33
C PRO A 35 21.53 40.77 8.48
N MET A 36 20.26 40.80 8.90
CA MET A 36 19.79 41.62 10.03
C MET A 36 20.16 41.00 11.38
N ILE A 37 20.30 39.66 11.45
CA ILE A 37 20.63 38.94 12.70
C ILE A 37 22.13 38.57 12.75
N PHE A 38 22.73 38.24 11.60
CA PHE A 38 24.11 37.78 11.45
C PHE A 38 24.81 38.51 10.28
N PRO A 39 25.38 39.70 10.53
CA PRO A 39 25.96 40.53 9.47
C PRO A 39 27.20 39.92 8.78
N ASN A 40 27.91 38.99 9.44
CA ASN A 40 29.10 38.31 8.89
C ASN A 40 28.84 36.82 8.54
N GLY A 41 27.59 36.41 8.35
CA GLY A 41 27.24 35.03 8.01
C GLY A 41 27.69 34.63 6.61
N SER A 42 28.06 33.36 6.43
CA SER A 42 28.26 32.78 5.09
C SER A 42 26.90 32.46 4.48
N PHE A 43 26.57 33.08 3.35
CA PHE A 43 25.26 32.98 2.73
C PHE A 43 25.19 31.84 1.73
N PHE A 44 24.01 31.23 1.62
CA PHE A 44 23.75 30.18 0.66
C PHE A 44 23.81 30.75 -0.77
N PRO A 45 24.67 30.22 -1.66
CA PRO A 45 24.76 30.71 -3.03
C PRO A 45 23.52 30.29 -3.83
N TRP A 46 22.65 31.26 -4.10
CA TRP A 46 21.34 31.08 -4.76
C TRP A 46 21.41 30.40 -6.12
N TRP A 47 22.54 30.52 -6.83
CA TRP A 47 22.74 29.86 -8.11
C TRP A 47 22.80 28.33 -8.00
N THR A 48 23.12 27.79 -6.81
CA THR A 48 23.17 26.32 -6.58
C THR A 48 21.78 25.72 -6.35
N PHE A 49 20.79 26.55 -5.98
CA PHE A 49 19.44 26.11 -5.66
C PHE A 49 18.76 25.28 -6.78
N PRO A 50 18.79 25.68 -8.07
CA PRO A 50 18.20 24.90 -9.15
C PRO A 50 18.82 23.50 -9.29
N TYR A 51 20.12 23.37 -9.02
CA TYR A 51 20.81 22.07 -9.06
C TYR A 51 20.36 21.17 -7.91
N SER A 52 20.13 21.73 -6.72
CA SER A 52 19.55 20.99 -5.59
C SER A 52 18.13 20.50 -5.91
N VAL A 53 17.32 21.32 -6.60
CA VAL A 53 15.98 20.92 -7.04
C VAL A 53 16.03 19.79 -8.07
N LEU A 54 16.92 19.88 -9.06
CA LEU A 54 17.14 18.82 -10.04
C LEU A 54 17.59 17.52 -9.36
N ALA A 55 18.54 17.60 -8.44
CA ALA A 55 19.01 16.45 -7.67
C ALA A 55 17.86 15.83 -6.85
N ALA A 56 17.04 16.64 -6.18
CA ALA A 56 15.89 16.16 -5.43
C ALA A 56 14.86 15.45 -6.32
N LEU A 57 14.55 16.02 -7.50
CA LEU A 57 13.65 15.38 -8.47
C LEU A 57 14.19 14.03 -8.97
N LEU A 58 15.51 13.93 -9.20
CA LEU A 58 16.15 12.67 -9.58
C LEU A 58 16.05 11.63 -8.46
N VAL A 59 16.35 12.02 -7.21
CA VAL A 59 16.25 11.13 -6.04
C VAL A 59 14.82 10.64 -5.85
N VAL A 60 13.84 11.55 -5.88
CA VAL A 60 12.42 11.19 -5.72
C VAL A 60 11.94 10.32 -6.89
N GLY A 61 12.35 10.64 -8.12
CA GLY A 61 12.04 9.85 -9.31
C GLY A 61 12.60 8.42 -9.21
N ALA A 62 13.88 8.29 -8.82
CA ALA A 62 14.53 7.00 -8.60
C ALA A 62 13.86 6.21 -7.48
N TRP A 63 13.52 6.87 -6.35
CA TRP A 63 12.82 6.23 -5.24
C TRP A 63 11.43 5.75 -5.62
N ASN A 64 10.66 6.54 -6.37
CA ASN A 64 9.33 6.14 -6.83
C ASN A 64 9.42 4.92 -7.75
N LEU A 65 10.41 4.88 -8.65
CA LEU A 65 10.64 3.73 -9.52
C LEU A 65 11.00 2.47 -8.71
N ALA A 66 11.89 2.60 -7.73
CA ALA A 66 12.26 1.52 -6.83
C ALA A 66 11.06 1.04 -5.99
N ALA A 67 10.30 1.96 -5.40
CA ALA A 67 9.10 1.66 -4.63
C ALA A 67 8.04 0.94 -5.47
N ARG A 68 7.91 1.29 -6.75
CA ARG A 68 6.97 0.62 -7.67
C ARG A 68 7.40 -0.82 -7.97
N LYS A 69 8.70 -1.07 -8.14
CA LYS A 69 9.26 -2.43 -8.29
C LYS A 69 9.06 -3.27 -7.02
N PHE A 70 9.34 -2.70 -5.84
CA PHE A 70 9.11 -3.38 -4.56
C PHE A 70 7.64 -3.71 -4.32
N ARG A 71 6.71 -2.79 -4.63
CA ARG A 71 5.26 -3.05 -4.48
C ARG A 71 4.78 -4.22 -5.33
N MET A 72 5.27 -4.37 -6.55
CA MET A 72 4.91 -5.50 -7.42
C MET A 72 5.35 -6.83 -6.82
N ILE A 73 6.58 -6.89 -6.31
CA ILE A 73 7.12 -8.08 -5.65
C ILE A 73 6.30 -8.40 -4.38
N SER A 74 6.01 -7.39 -3.55
CA SER A 74 5.21 -7.58 -2.33
C SER A 74 3.75 -7.95 -2.62
N GLN A 75 3.17 -7.50 -3.73
CA GLN A 75 1.82 -7.91 -4.14
C GLN A 75 1.79 -9.37 -4.58
N GLN A 76 2.79 -9.82 -5.35
CA GLN A 76 2.89 -11.24 -5.75
C GLN A 76 3.02 -12.16 -4.53
N LEU A 77 3.84 -11.78 -3.54
CA LEU A 77 3.97 -12.52 -2.27
C LEU A 77 2.63 -12.58 -1.50
N LYS A 78 1.91 -11.45 -1.42
CA LYS A 78 0.61 -11.40 -0.73
C LYS A 78 -0.48 -12.19 -1.46
N ASP A 79 -0.46 -12.20 -2.79
CA ASP A 79 -1.41 -12.95 -3.60
C ASP A 79 -1.17 -14.45 -3.48
N GLU A 80 0.09 -14.90 -3.39
CA GLU A 80 0.44 -16.30 -3.09
C GLU A 80 -0.02 -16.72 -1.69
N GLU A 81 0.19 -15.89 -0.67
CA GLU A 81 -0.29 -16.17 0.68
C GLU A 81 -1.83 -16.20 0.76
N ALA A 82 -2.50 -15.28 0.06
CA ALA A 82 -3.95 -15.26 -0.01
C ALA A 82 -4.52 -16.47 -0.77
N ALA A 83 -3.85 -16.93 -1.82
CA ALA A 83 -4.24 -18.13 -2.56
C ALA A 83 -4.11 -19.39 -1.70
N LYS A 84 -3.02 -19.53 -0.91
CA LYS A 84 -2.84 -20.64 0.03
C LYS A 84 -3.93 -20.67 1.11
N ARG A 85 -4.24 -19.52 1.71
CA ARG A 85 -5.31 -19.43 2.73
C ARG A 85 -6.68 -19.81 2.18
N ARG A 86 -7.02 -19.36 0.96
CA ARG A 86 -8.28 -19.76 0.30
C ARG A 86 -8.33 -21.27 0.04
N HIS A 87 -7.20 -21.87 -0.32
CA HIS A 87 -7.13 -23.32 -0.54
C HIS A 87 -7.34 -24.10 0.76
N GLU A 88 -6.74 -23.65 1.87
CA GLU A 88 -6.92 -24.26 3.19
C GLU A 88 -8.35 -24.11 3.69
N GLU A 89 -8.97 -22.93 3.55
CA GLU A 89 -10.36 -22.69 3.92
C GLU A 89 -11.33 -23.59 3.14
N GLN A 90 -11.14 -23.71 1.81
CA GLN A 90 -11.96 -24.59 0.98
C GLN A 90 -11.81 -26.06 1.38
N LEU A 91 -10.59 -26.49 1.69
CA LEU A 91 -10.34 -27.85 2.16
C LEU A 91 -11.06 -28.09 3.50
N GLN A 92 -10.96 -27.13 4.43
CA GLN A 92 -11.61 -27.23 5.73
C GLN A 92 -13.14 -27.25 5.62
N GLU A 93 -13.71 -26.48 4.69
CA GLU A 93 -15.15 -26.48 4.41
C GLU A 93 -15.61 -27.82 3.83
N GLN A 94 -14.82 -28.41 2.92
CA GLN A 94 -15.11 -29.74 2.38
C GLN A 94 -15.06 -30.82 3.47
N LEU A 95 -14.05 -30.79 4.35
CA LEU A 95 -13.98 -31.71 5.48
C LEU A 95 -15.19 -31.56 6.42
N ARG A 96 -15.62 -30.33 6.70
CA ARG A 96 -16.82 -30.06 7.52
C ARG A 96 -18.09 -30.61 6.89
N ARG A 97 -18.27 -30.42 5.57
CA ARG A 97 -19.44 -30.95 4.85
C ARG A 97 -19.47 -32.48 4.82
N GLN A 98 -18.31 -33.12 4.66
CA GLN A 98 -18.20 -34.57 4.70
C GLN A 98 -18.47 -35.13 6.11
N GLY A 99 -17.92 -34.51 7.15
CA GLY A 99 -18.19 -34.89 8.55
C GLY A 99 -19.66 -34.76 8.92
N ALA A 100 -20.31 -33.66 8.52
CA ALA A 100 -21.75 -33.47 8.76
C ALA A 100 -22.63 -34.48 8.00
N ALA A 101 -22.22 -34.92 6.81
CA ALA A 101 -22.94 -35.97 6.06
C ALA A 101 -22.80 -37.35 6.73
N GLN A 102 -21.63 -37.66 7.28
CA GLN A 102 -21.39 -38.89 8.05
C GLN A 102 -22.18 -38.90 9.38
N GLU A 103 -22.24 -37.77 10.09
CA GLU A 103 -23.05 -37.69 11.33
C GLU A 103 -24.54 -37.89 11.06
N ARG A 104 -25.07 -37.34 9.96
CA ARG A 104 -26.49 -37.54 9.59
C ARG A 104 -26.81 -39.00 9.28
N THR A 105 -25.91 -39.69 8.58
CA THR A 105 -26.10 -41.11 8.24
C THR A 105 -25.94 -42.01 9.48
N GLU A 106 -25.01 -41.70 10.38
CA GLU A 106 -24.90 -42.40 11.67
C GLU A 106 -26.11 -42.16 12.57
N ALA A 107 -26.60 -40.92 12.66
CA ALA A 107 -27.77 -40.58 13.46
C ALA A 107 -29.03 -41.30 12.98
N GLN A 108 -29.23 -41.43 11.66
CA GLN A 108 -30.31 -42.23 11.09
C GLN A 108 -30.17 -43.73 11.43
N LYS A 109 -28.96 -44.30 11.33
CA LYS A 109 -28.67 -45.69 11.76
C LYS A 109 -28.94 -45.92 13.25
N ARG A 110 -28.67 -44.93 14.11
CA ARG A 110 -28.96 -45.01 15.55
C ARG A 110 -30.47 -44.94 15.83
N ARG A 111 -31.20 -44.08 15.12
CA ARG A 111 -32.67 -43.97 15.24
C ARG A 111 -33.39 -45.25 14.79
N SER A 112 -32.97 -45.86 13.69
CA SER A 112 -33.58 -47.12 13.21
C SER A 112 -33.34 -48.29 14.17
N ARG A 113 -32.14 -48.40 14.76
CA ARG A 113 -31.84 -49.41 15.80
C ARG A 113 -32.65 -49.23 17.08
N ASN A 114 -33.00 -48.00 17.45
CA ASN A 114 -33.81 -47.74 18.64
C ASN A 114 -35.29 -48.01 18.38
N GLN A 115 -35.80 -47.69 17.18
CA GLN A 115 -37.18 -48.03 16.80
C GLN A 115 -37.43 -49.54 16.76
N SER A 116 -36.48 -50.32 16.21
CA SER A 116 -36.62 -51.78 16.15
C SER A 116 -36.66 -52.44 17.54
N LYS A 117 -36.01 -51.83 18.54
CA LYS A 117 -36.06 -52.31 19.94
C LYS A 117 -37.35 -51.93 20.67
N GLN A 118 -38.02 -50.85 20.26
CA GLN A 118 -39.29 -50.40 20.85
C GLN A 118 -40.50 -51.20 20.34
N GLN A 119 -40.47 -51.73 19.11
CA GLN A 119 -41.52 -52.60 18.58
C GLN A 119 -41.46 -54.06 19.07
N SER A 120 -40.35 -54.45 19.72
CA SER A 120 -40.11 -55.82 20.23
C SER A 120 -40.49 -55.98 21.71
N ARG A 121 -41.05 -54.95 22.35
CA ARG A 121 -41.60 -54.97 23.71
C ARG A 121 -43.11 -54.85 23.64
#